data_AF-A0A841H0G0-F1
#
_entry.id   AF-A0A841H0G0-F1
#
_cell.length_a   1.000
_cell.length_b   1.000
_cell.length_c   1.000
_cell.angle_alpha   90.00
_cell.angle_beta   90.00
_cell.angle_gamma   90.00
#
_symmetry.space_group_name_H-M   'P 1'
#
loop_
_entity.id
_entity.type
_entity.pdbx_description
1 polymer ?
#
loop_
_entity_poly.entity_id
_entity_poly.type
_entity_poly.pdbx_seq_one_letter_code
_entity_poly.pdbx_strand_id
1 'polypeptide(L)'
;MSVTLLCPACGRPVTLRVEVDEASCPHCAATIPAPLLNAGAAEIRGRKPALIRLLTLFLGAWAIIAVLTSLMMVFGGASTYTFNGERVARDEFMGMMRPVFAMLALLVPAVGATVWALYREKPWGRHAVMGLICAITGAPVVLGVGKPMVSSMRVPMIIGAVAHAVPAFWYFYRKRNVVAYYRSLQARG
;
A
#
# COMPACT_ATOMS: atom_id res chain seq x y z
N MET A 1 -2.76 13.73 -13.34
CA MET A 1 -1.55 14.44 -12.88
C MET A 1 -1.09 15.36 -13.99
N SER A 2 -0.68 16.58 -13.65
CA SER A 2 -0.19 17.56 -14.61
C SER A 2 1.14 18.16 -14.17
N VAL A 3 1.93 18.61 -15.14
CA VAL A 3 3.12 19.45 -14.95
C VAL A 3 2.94 20.70 -15.77
N THR A 4 3.27 21.84 -15.19
CA THR A 4 3.24 23.14 -15.88
C THR A 4 4.64 23.41 -16.41
N LEU A 5 4.77 23.61 -17.72
CA LEU A 5 5.99 24.05 -18.39
C LEU A 5 5.78 25.44 -18.97
N LEU A 6 6.86 26.21 -19.15
CA LEU A 6 6.78 27.47 -19.90
C LEU A 6 6.98 27.20 -21.39
N CYS A 7 6.10 27.72 -22.23
CA CYS A 7 6.26 27.64 -23.68
C CYS A 7 7.50 28.45 -24.12
N PRO A 8 8.44 27.86 -24.89
CA PRO A 8 9.63 28.59 -25.32
C PRO A 8 9.33 29.72 -26.32
N ALA A 9 8.20 29.66 -27.03
CA ALA A 9 7.83 30.67 -28.03
C ALA A 9 7.12 31.89 -27.42
N CYS A 10 6.18 31.69 -26.49
CA CYS A 10 5.36 32.77 -25.94
C CYS A 10 5.54 33.02 -24.43
N GLY A 11 6.37 32.24 -23.75
CA GLY A 11 6.63 32.37 -22.31
C GLY A 11 5.44 32.05 -21.40
N ARG A 12 4.31 31.60 -21.94
CA ARG A 12 3.10 31.28 -21.15
C ARG A 12 3.15 29.86 -20.57
N PRO A 13 2.56 29.63 -19.39
CA PRO A 13 2.47 28.31 -18.79
C PRO A 13 1.55 27.39 -19.60
N VAL A 14 2.00 26.16 -19.85
CA VAL A 14 1.28 25.08 -20.52
C VAL A 14 1.22 23.88 -19.58
N THR A 15 0.03 23.37 -19.33
CA THR A 15 -0.17 22.20 -18.48
C THR A 15 -0.16 20.91 -19.29
N LEU A 16 0.90 20.13 -19.20
CA LEU A 16 0.95 18.77 -19.75
C LEU A 16 0.21 17.80 -18.82
N ARG A 17 -0.60 16.91 -19.38
CA ARG A 17 -1.19 15.76 -18.66
C ARG A 17 -0.62 14.46 -19.25
N VAL A 18 -0.67 13.39 -18.46
CA VAL A 18 -0.19 12.03 -18.82
C VAL A 18 -0.71 11.54 -20.18
N GLU A 19 -1.85 12.05 -20.64
CA GLU A 19 -2.57 11.61 -21.85
C GLU A 19 -2.58 12.65 -22.97
N VAL A 20 -1.85 13.77 -22.86
CA VAL A 20 -1.88 14.81 -23.89
C VAL A 20 -0.74 14.58 -24.88
N ASP A 21 -1.13 14.03 -26.04
CA ASP A 21 -0.34 13.87 -27.27
C ASP A 21 -0.18 15.18 -28.07
N GLU A 22 -0.76 16.29 -27.59
CA GLU A 22 -0.70 17.55 -28.31
C GLU A 22 0.68 18.21 -28.16
N ALA A 23 1.47 18.06 -29.22
CA ALA A 23 2.74 18.72 -29.40
C ALA A 23 2.63 20.24 -29.63
N SER A 24 1.45 20.86 -29.47
CA SER A 24 1.22 22.28 -29.75
C SER A 24 0.81 23.08 -28.51
N CYS A 25 1.30 24.31 -28.41
CA CYS A 25 0.93 25.22 -27.34
C CYS A 25 -0.49 25.78 -27.55
N PRO A 26 -1.40 25.72 -26.56
CA PRO A 26 -2.77 26.22 -26.71
C PRO A 26 -2.86 27.74 -26.89
N HIS A 27 -1.81 28.48 -26.56
CA HIS A 27 -1.79 29.94 -26.63
C HIS A 27 -1.21 30.52 -27.91
N CYS A 28 -0.25 29.84 -28.53
CA CYS A 28 0.45 30.35 -29.71
C CYS A 28 0.52 29.35 -30.86
N ALA A 29 -0.08 28.16 -30.71
CA ALA A 29 -0.03 27.04 -31.64
C ALA A 29 1.40 26.53 -31.98
N ALA A 30 2.44 27.09 -31.34
CA ALA A 30 3.82 26.68 -31.59
C ALA A 30 4.05 25.23 -31.15
N THR A 31 4.81 24.49 -31.94
CA THR A 31 5.20 23.12 -31.63
C THR A 31 6.16 23.11 -30.44
N ILE A 32 5.83 22.33 -29.42
CA ILE A 32 6.66 22.14 -28.23
C ILE A 32 7.80 21.18 -28.62
N PRO A 33 9.07 21.55 -28.38
CA PRO A 33 10.20 20.68 -28.69
C PRO A 33 10.08 19.31 -27.98
N ALA A 34 10.35 18.23 -28.71
CA ALA A 34 10.33 16.87 -28.17
C ALA A 34 11.16 16.69 -26.88
N PRO A 35 12.34 17.34 -26.69
CA PRO A 35 13.08 17.26 -25.43
C PRO A 35 12.30 17.78 -24.21
N LEU A 36 11.55 18.87 -24.37
CA LEU A 36 10.73 19.45 -23.30
C LEU A 36 9.52 18.58 -22.96
N LEU A 37 8.88 18.02 -23.99
CA LEU A 37 7.80 17.05 -23.80
C LEU A 37 8.30 15.80 -23.07
N ASN A 38 9.46 15.26 -23.48
CA ASN A 38 10.07 14.10 -22.85
C ASN A 38 10.46 14.36 -21.39
N ALA A 39 11.03 15.55 -21.10
CA ALA A 39 11.36 15.97 -19.74
C ALA A 39 10.11 16.11 -18.87
N GLY A 40 9.06 16.77 -19.38
CA GLY A 40 7.77 16.89 -18.69
C GLY A 40 7.12 15.53 -18.42
N ALA A 41 7.14 14.63 -19.41
CA ALA A 41 6.61 13.27 -19.27
C ALA A 41 7.44 12.43 -18.28
N ALA A 42 8.76 12.60 -18.23
CA ALA A 42 9.63 11.93 -17.27
C ALA A 42 9.36 12.41 -15.83
N GLU A 43 9.14 13.72 -15.64
CA GLU A 43 8.78 14.32 -14.37
C GLU A 43 7.40 13.82 -13.89
N ILE A 44 6.39 13.82 -14.76
CA ILE A 44 5.06 13.29 -14.42
C ILE A 44 5.13 11.81 -14.03
N ARG A 45 5.90 11.00 -14.76
CA ARG A 45 6.09 9.58 -14.46
C ARG A 45 6.85 9.35 -13.16
N GLY A 46 7.82 10.20 -12.82
CA GLY A 46 8.60 10.10 -11.58
C GLY A 46 7.84 10.51 -10.31
N ARG A 47 6.71 11.21 -10.43
CA ARG A 47 5.94 11.64 -9.26
C ARG A 47 5.23 10.49 -8.57
N LYS A 48 5.63 10.20 -7.34
CA LYS A 48 5.00 9.21 -6.47
C LYS A 48 3.47 9.44 -6.33
N PRO A 49 2.63 8.47 -6.76
CA PRO A 49 1.17 8.53 -6.62
C PRO A 49 0.70 8.78 -5.19
N ALA A 50 -0.32 9.63 -5.03
CA ALA A 50 -0.86 10.03 -3.72
C ALA A 50 -1.30 8.85 -2.86
N LEU A 51 -1.99 7.87 -3.43
CA LEU A 51 -2.43 6.68 -2.69
C LEU A 51 -1.24 5.84 -2.18
N ILE A 52 -0.10 5.80 -2.88
CA ILE A 52 1.11 5.12 -2.38
C ILE A 52 1.70 5.88 -1.19
N ARG A 53 1.67 7.22 -1.21
CA ARG A 53 2.10 8.05 -0.07
C ARG A 53 1.21 7.79 1.15
N LEU A 54 -0.11 7.84 0.95
CA LEU A 54 -1.09 7.56 2.00
C LEU A 54 -0.93 6.15 2.55
N LEU A 55 -0.75 5.15 1.68
CA LEU A 55 -0.51 3.77 2.08
C LEU A 55 0.76 3.63 2.91
N THR A 56 1.83 4.34 2.56
CA THR A 56 3.10 4.33 3.33
C THR A 56 2.85 4.83 4.76
N LEU A 57 2.12 5.94 4.91
CA LEU A 57 1.77 6.52 6.22
C LEU A 57 0.84 5.60 7.02
N PHE A 58 -0.19 5.07 6.37
CA PHE A 58 -1.16 4.17 6.98
C PHE A 58 -0.49 2.90 7.51
N LEU A 59 0.32 2.23 6.69
CA LEU A 59 1.05 1.02 7.11
C LEU A 59 2.04 1.31 8.25
N GLY A 60 2.75 2.45 8.19
CA GLY A 60 3.65 2.87 9.26
C GLY A 60 2.91 3.10 10.59
N ALA A 61 1.81 3.87 10.56
CA ALA A 61 0.98 4.12 11.73
C ALA A 61 0.37 2.83 12.30
N TRP A 62 -0.15 1.97 11.41
CA TRP A 62 -0.70 0.67 11.80
C TRP A 62 0.34 -0.20 12.49
N ALA A 63 1.56 -0.28 11.96
CA ALA A 63 2.63 -1.07 12.57
C ALA A 63 2.99 -0.57 13.97
N ILE A 64 3.08 0.75 14.16
CA ILE A 64 3.34 1.36 15.47
C ILE A 64 2.23 1.00 16.46
N ILE A 65 0.97 1.21 16.08
CA ILE A 65 -0.19 0.89 16.94
C ILE A 65 -0.19 -0.60 17.29
N ALA A 66 -0.01 -1.48 16.31
CA ALA A 66 0.00 -2.93 16.51
C ALA A 66 1.10 -3.35 17.51
N VAL A 67 2.31 -2.79 17.39
CA VAL A 67 3.41 -3.06 18.33
C VAL A 67 3.07 -2.53 19.73
N LEU A 68 2.60 -1.29 19.85
CA LEU A 68 2.25 -0.71 21.15
C LEU A 68 1.12 -1.49 21.84
N THR A 69 0.07 -1.86 21.10
CA THR A 69 -1.01 -2.70 21.63
C THR A 69 -0.48 -4.07 22.07
N SER A 70 0.41 -4.67 21.28
CA SER A 70 1.03 -5.96 21.64
C SER A 70 1.86 -5.84 22.93
N LEU A 71 2.66 -4.78 23.06
CA LEU A 71 3.44 -4.52 24.27
C LEU A 71 2.54 -4.26 25.48
N MET A 72 1.45 -3.52 25.32
CA MET A 72 0.46 -3.32 26.39
C MET A 72 -0.24 -4.62 26.79
N MET A 73 -0.54 -5.50 25.84
CA MET A 73 -1.08 -6.82 26.18
C MET A 73 -0.06 -7.69 26.92
N VAL A 74 1.21 -7.66 26.50
CA VAL A 74 2.26 -8.53 27.06
C VAL A 74 2.77 -8.03 28.40
N PHE A 75 2.98 -6.72 28.56
CA PHE A 75 3.62 -6.09 29.72
C PHE A 75 2.65 -5.28 30.58
N GLY A 76 1.39 -5.13 30.16
CA GLY A 76 0.37 -4.47 30.96
C GLY A 76 0.18 -5.16 32.31
N GLY A 77 -0.04 -4.37 33.35
CA GLY A 77 -0.32 -4.86 34.72
C GLY A 77 -1.70 -5.50 34.89
N ALA A 78 -2.39 -5.84 33.80
CA ALA A 78 -3.70 -6.48 33.87
C ALA A 78 -3.55 -7.93 34.39
N SER A 79 -4.26 -8.24 35.49
CA SER A 79 -4.30 -9.59 36.06
C SER A 79 -5.34 -10.48 35.39
N THR A 80 -6.37 -9.90 34.77
CA THR A 80 -7.46 -10.60 34.09
C THR A 80 -7.83 -9.90 32.78
N TYR A 81 -8.30 -10.67 31.81
CA TYR A 81 -8.75 -10.19 30.50
C TYR A 81 -10.17 -10.69 30.22
N THR A 82 -10.95 -9.96 29.43
CA THR A 82 -12.28 -10.43 29.00
C THR A 82 -12.17 -11.05 27.61
N PHE A 83 -12.51 -12.34 27.48
CA PHE A 83 -12.54 -13.06 26.21
C PHE A 83 -13.90 -13.74 26.04
N ASN A 84 -14.60 -13.46 24.93
CA ASN A 84 -15.97 -13.96 24.67
C ASN A 84 -16.99 -13.71 25.81
N GLY A 85 -16.81 -12.63 26.58
CA GLY A 85 -17.69 -12.29 27.71
C GLY A 85 -17.27 -12.90 29.05
N GLU A 86 -16.27 -13.77 29.08
CA GLU A 86 -15.75 -14.40 30.30
C GLU A 86 -14.43 -13.74 30.74
N ARG A 87 -14.20 -13.65 32.05
CA ARG A 87 -12.92 -13.20 32.60
C ARG A 87 -11.95 -14.36 32.67
N VAL A 88 -10.85 -14.27 31.94
CA VAL A 88 -9.77 -15.25 31.90
C VAL A 88 -8.52 -14.71 32.60
N ALA A 89 -7.76 -15.61 33.21
CA ALA A 89 -6.47 -15.27 33.81
C ALA A 89 -5.45 -14.91 32.72
N ARG A 90 -4.42 -14.13 33.09
CA ARG A 90 -3.41 -13.65 32.14
C ARG A 90 -2.66 -14.79 31.45
N ASP A 91 -2.25 -15.82 32.18
CA ASP A 91 -1.54 -16.97 31.66
C ASP A 91 -2.38 -17.76 30.65
N GLU A 92 -3.65 -17.98 30.96
CA GLU A 92 -4.62 -18.61 30.07
C GLU A 92 -4.84 -17.78 28.79
N PHE A 93 -5.06 -16.47 28.95
CA PHE A 93 -5.19 -15.54 27.83
C PHE A 93 -3.95 -15.56 26.93
N MET A 94 -2.76 -15.48 27.53
CA MET A 94 -1.50 -15.51 26.81
C MET A 94 -1.31 -16.84 26.08
N GLY A 95 -1.68 -17.96 26.70
CA GLY A 95 -1.71 -19.29 26.08
C GLY A 95 -2.56 -19.33 24.82
N MET A 96 -3.77 -18.78 24.88
CA MET A 96 -4.67 -18.66 23.73
C MET A 96 -4.14 -17.73 22.63
N MET A 97 -3.44 -16.65 23.01
CA MET A 97 -2.95 -15.62 22.09
C MET A 97 -1.58 -15.91 21.47
N ARG A 98 -0.83 -16.93 21.93
CA ARG A 98 0.45 -17.36 21.35
C ARG A 98 0.48 -17.41 19.80
N PRO A 99 -0.49 -18.04 19.09
CA PRO A 99 -0.49 -18.06 17.63
C PRO A 99 -0.64 -16.66 17.01
N VAL A 100 -1.39 -15.77 17.65
CA VAL A 100 -1.56 -14.38 17.20
C VAL A 100 -0.24 -13.62 17.37
N PHE A 101 0.43 -13.76 18.51
CA PHE A 101 1.73 -13.12 18.73
C PHE A 101 2.81 -13.66 17.79
N ALA A 102 2.82 -14.96 17.51
CA ALA A 102 3.73 -15.55 16.51
C ALA A 102 3.48 -14.98 15.11
N MET A 103 2.21 -14.84 14.71
CA MET A 103 1.85 -14.23 13.43
C MET A 103 2.25 -12.75 13.38
N LEU A 104 2.03 -11.99 14.45
CA LEU A 104 2.44 -10.58 14.56
C LEU A 104 3.96 -10.42 14.48
N ALA A 105 4.73 -11.30 15.12
CA ALA A 105 6.19 -11.28 15.06
C ALA A 105 6.72 -11.46 13.63
N LEU A 106 5.99 -12.15 12.75
CA LEU A 106 6.31 -12.29 11.33
C LEU A 106 5.78 -11.11 10.49
N LEU A 107 4.57 -10.64 10.78
CA LEU A 107 3.92 -9.57 10.02
C LEU A 107 4.57 -8.21 10.24
N VAL A 108 4.95 -7.86 11.47
CA VAL A 108 5.53 -6.54 11.79
C VAL A 108 6.80 -6.25 10.98
N PRO A 109 7.80 -7.16 10.92
CA PRO A 109 8.97 -6.98 10.06
C PRO A 109 8.62 -6.90 8.58
N ALA A 110 7.65 -7.70 8.09
CA ALA A 110 7.22 -7.67 6.70
C ALA A 110 6.57 -6.33 6.32
N VAL A 111 5.75 -5.76 7.23
CA VAL A 111 5.17 -4.42 7.08
C VAL A 111 6.27 -3.38 7.10
N GLY A 112 7.21 -3.46 8.04
CA GLY A 112 8.36 -2.55 8.11
C GLY A 112 9.19 -2.55 6.83
N ALA A 113 9.52 -3.74 6.30
CA ALA A 113 10.23 -3.90 5.03
C ALA A 113 9.44 -3.31 3.86
N THR A 114 8.11 -3.49 3.85
CA THR A 114 7.22 -2.92 2.82
C THR A 114 7.20 -1.39 2.90
N VAL A 115 7.02 -0.82 4.10
CA VAL A 115 7.05 0.63 4.33
C VAL A 115 8.40 1.21 3.92
N TRP A 116 9.50 0.56 4.28
CA TRP A 116 10.83 0.97 3.87
C TRP A 116 10.99 0.94 2.35
N ALA A 117 10.52 -0.11 1.69
CA ALA A 117 10.54 -0.22 0.23
C ALA A 117 9.76 0.91 -0.45
N LEU A 118 8.56 1.22 0.07
CA LEU A 118 7.73 2.31 -0.45
C LEU A 118 8.36 3.68 -0.17
N TYR A 119 8.99 3.86 0.99
CA TYR A 119 9.67 5.10 1.37
C TYR A 119 10.92 5.35 0.53
N ARG A 120 11.75 4.32 0.33
CA ARG A 120 12.95 4.36 -0.52
C ARG A 120 12.67 4.17 -2.01
N GLU A 121 11.41 4.24 -2.41
CA GLU A 121 10.94 4.11 -3.79
C GLU A 121 11.53 2.89 -4.52
N LYS A 122 11.62 1.76 -3.83
CA LYS A 122 12.14 0.51 -4.41
C LYS A 122 11.14 -0.08 -5.40
N PRO A 123 11.58 -0.53 -6.59
CA PRO A 123 10.69 -1.02 -7.63
C PRO A 123 9.91 -2.27 -7.23
N TRP A 124 10.47 -3.09 -6.35
CA TRP A 124 9.83 -4.29 -5.82
C TRP A 124 8.78 -4.00 -4.73
N GLY A 125 8.67 -2.75 -4.25
CA GLY A 125 7.74 -2.39 -3.18
C GLY A 125 6.27 -2.71 -3.49
N ARG A 126 5.85 -2.66 -4.77
CA ARG A 126 4.51 -3.08 -5.19
C ARG A 126 4.24 -4.56 -4.93
N HIS A 127 5.25 -5.42 -5.09
CA HIS A 127 5.12 -6.86 -4.89
C HIS A 127 5.05 -7.17 -3.39
N ALA A 128 5.82 -6.43 -2.57
CA ALA A 128 5.74 -6.53 -1.12
C ALA A 128 4.36 -6.16 -0.57
N VAL A 129 3.75 -5.07 -1.05
CA VAL A 129 2.37 -4.69 -0.67
C VAL A 129 1.38 -5.79 -1.04
N MET A 130 1.49 -6.36 -2.24
CA MET A 130 0.59 -7.43 -2.68
C MET A 130 0.77 -8.69 -1.85
N GLY A 131 2.02 -9.08 -1.55
CA GLY A 131 2.31 -10.18 -0.65
C GLY A 131 1.69 -9.96 0.74
N LEU A 132 1.76 -8.74 1.26
CA LEU A 132 1.15 -8.38 2.55
C LEU A 132 -0.38 -8.48 2.51
N ILE A 133 -1.04 -7.97 1.46
CA ILE A 133 -2.49 -8.09 1.30
C ILE A 133 -2.89 -9.56 1.24
N CYS A 134 -2.17 -10.38 0.47
CA CYS A 134 -2.43 -11.82 0.39
C CYS A 134 -2.20 -12.52 1.72
N ALA A 135 -1.15 -12.15 2.48
CA ALA A 135 -0.88 -12.73 3.79
C ALA A 135 -1.98 -12.38 4.80
N ILE A 136 -2.37 -11.10 4.90
CA ILE A 136 -3.37 -10.63 5.87
C ILE A 136 -4.77 -11.17 5.54
N THR A 137 -5.14 -11.22 4.26
CA THR A 137 -6.48 -11.67 3.86
C THR A 137 -6.57 -13.19 3.67
N GLY A 138 -5.48 -13.84 3.26
CA GLY A 138 -5.41 -15.27 3.00
C GLY A 138 -5.13 -16.11 4.25
N ALA A 139 -4.27 -15.66 5.16
CA ALA A 139 -3.94 -16.45 6.36
C ALA A 139 -5.17 -16.80 7.21
N PRO A 140 -6.13 -15.89 7.46
CA PRO A 140 -7.34 -16.22 8.20
C PRO A 140 -8.24 -17.24 7.49
N VAL A 141 -8.29 -17.21 6.15
CA VAL A 141 -9.04 -18.20 5.36
C VAL A 141 -8.42 -19.58 5.53
N VAL A 142 -7.09 -19.69 5.44
CA VAL A 142 -6.35 -20.97 5.59
C VAL A 142 -6.42 -21.50 7.03
N LEU A 143 -6.16 -20.65 8.02
CA LEU A 143 -6.19 -21.03 9.44
C LEU A 143 -7.60 -21.31 9.97
N GLY A 144 -8.62 -20.81 9.26
CA GLY A 144 -10.04 -21.01 9.57
C GLY A 144 -10.67 -22.25 8.93
N VAL A 145 -9.96 -22.93 8.02
CA VAL A 145 -10.43 -24.19 7.44
C VAL A 145 -10.53 -25.23 8.57
N GLY A 146 -11.71 -25.86 8.68
CA GLY A 146 -12.00 -26.90 9.68
C GLY A 146 -12.54 -26.42 11.04
N LYS A 147 -12.50 -25.13 11.38
CA LYS A 147 -13.00 -24.64 12.68
C LYS A 147 -14.48 -24.20 12.63
N PRO A 148 -15.31 -24.59 13.62
CA PRO A 148 -16.77 -24.35 13.61
C PRO A 148 -17.13 -22.86 13.72
N MET A 149 -16.37 -22.07 14.50
CA MET A 149 -16.59 -20.62 14.63
C MET A 149 -16.32 -19.84 13.32
N VAL A 150 -15.59 -20.44 12.38
CA VAL A 150 -15.21 -19.79 11.12
C VAL A 150 -16.15 -20.20 9.98
N SER A 151 -16.94 -21.27 10.10
CA SER A 151 -17.78 -21.76 9.00
C SER A 151 -18.80 -20.71 8.51
N SER A 152 -19.41 -19.96 9.43
CA SER A 152 -20.32 -18.84 9.13
C SER A 152 -19.61 -17.59 8.60
N MET A 153 -18.32 -17.42 8.93
CA MET A 153 -17.50 -16.29 8.48
C MET A 153 -16.71 -16.56 7.19
N ARG A 154 -16.62 -17.81 6.73
CA ARG A 154 -15.83 -18.18 5.53
C ARG A 154 -16.23 -17.38 4.29
N VAL A 155 -17.53 -17.30 4.00
CA VAL A 155 -18.01 -16.57 2.81
C VAL A 155 -17.70 -15.07 2.91
N PRO A 156 -18.03 -14.36 4.01
CA PRO A 156 -17.59 -12.98 4.22
C PRO A 156 -16.07 -12.78 4.12
N MET A 157 -15.26 -13.71 4.63
CA MET A 157 -13.80 -13.63 4.57
C MET A 157 -13.27 -13.76 3.15
N ILE A 158 -13.83 -14.69 2.35
CA ILE A 158 -13.47 -14.83 0.94
C ILE A 158 -13.86 -13.58 0.16
N ILE A 159 -15.10 -13.09 0.33
CA ILE A 159 -15.58 -11.86 -0.31
C ILE A 159 -14.67 -10.69 0.07
N GLY A 160 -14.34 -10.55 1.36
CA GLY A 160 -13.40 -9.55 1.85
C GLY A 160 -12.03 -9.68 1.20
N ALA A 161 -11.45 -10.87 1.13
CA ALA A 161 -10.15 -11.10 0.51
C ALA A 161 -10.15 -10.68 -0.98
N VAL A 162 -11.17 -11.07 -1.74
CA VAL A 162 -11.34 -10.69 -3.15
C VAL A 162 -11.52 -9.18 -3.29
N ALA A 163 -12.35 -8.57 -2.44
CA ALA A 163 -12.62 -7.13 -2.43
C ALA A 163 -11.37 -6.29 -2.13
N HIS A 164 -10.37 -6.84 -1.44
CA HIS A 164 -9.08 -6.16 -1.24
C HIS A 164 -8.08 -6.48 -2.35
N ALA A 165 -7.94 -7.76 -2.72
CA ALA A 165 -6.92 -8.21 -3.66
C ALA A 165 -7.16 -7.71 -5.09
N VAL A 166 -8.40 -7.70 -5.57
CA VAL A 166 -8.72 -7.31 -6.95
C VAL A 166 -8.46 -5.81 -7.20
N PRO A 167 -8.95 -4.87 -6.38
CA PRO A 167 -8.64 -3.46 -6.56
C PRO A 167 -7.16 -3.15 -6.36
N ALA A 168 -6.50 -3.80 -5.41
CA ALA A 168 -5.06 -3.65 -5.21
C ALA A 168 -4.27 -4.11 -6.44
N PHE A 169 -4.60 -5.29 -6.97
CA PHE A 169 -3.98 -5.80 -8.19
C PHE A 169 -4.17 -4.84 -9.37
N TRP A 170 -5.40 -4.38 -9.60
CA TRP A 170 -5.68 -3.39 -10.64
C TRP A 170 -4.86 -2.11 -10.43
N TYR A 171 -4.82 -1.59 -9.20
CA TYR A 171 -4.10 -0.36 -8.88
C TYR A 171 -2.59 -0.47 -9.13
N PHE A 172 -1.95 -1.55 -8.68
CA PHE A 172 -0.50 -1.71 -8.78
C PHE A 172 0.00 -2.19 -10.15
N TYR A 173 -0.82 -2.94 -10.89
CA TYR A 173 -0.39 -3.59 -12.14
C TYR A 173 -1.10 -3.11 -13.41
N ARG A 174 -2.28 -2.48 -13.30
CA ARG A 174 -3.05 -2.03 -14.47
C ARG A 174 -3.22 -0.52 -14.55
N LYS A 175 -3.27 0.19 -13.42
CA LYS A 175 -3.46 1.63 -13.43
C LYS A 175 -2.26 2.34 -14.06
N ARG A 176 -2.48 2.96 -15.24
CA ARG A 176 -1.44 3.52 -16.12
C ARG A 176 -0.40 4.38 -15.40
N ASN A 177 -0.85 5.33 -14.57
CA ASN A 177 0.06 6.24 -13.87
C ASN A 177 0.93 5.54 -12.81
N VAL A 178 0.41 4.50 -12.15
CA VAL A 178 1.15 3.72 -11.15
C VAL A 178 2.15 2.80 -11.83
N VAL A 179 1.74 2.13 -12.91
CA VAL A 179 2.64 1.29 -13.72
C VAL A 179 3.78 2.12 -14.29
N ALA A 180 3.47 3.30 -14.84
CA ALA A 180 4.49 4.21 -15.36
C ALA A 180 5.46 4.69 -14.26
N TYR A 181 4.95 4.98 -13.06
CA TYR A 181 5.78 5.29 -11.89
C TYR A 181 6.74 4.16 -11.54
N TYR A 182 6.25 2.93 -11.35
CA TYR A 182 7.13 1.81 -11.01
C TYR A 182 8.11 1.45 -12.13
N ARG A 183 7.73 1.59 -13.41
CA ARG A 183 8.67 1.45 -14.54
C ARG A 183 9.76 2.52 -14.50
N SER A 184 9.41 3.76 -14.14
CA SER A 184 10.41 4.82 -14.00
C SER A 184 11.39 4.56 -12.84
N LEU A 185 10.92 3.94 -11.74
CA LEU A 185 11.78 3.52 -10.64
C LEU A 185 12.76 2.42 -11.07
N GLN A 186 12.28 1.43 -11.84
CA GLN A 186 13.13 0.35 -12.39
C GLN A 186 14.20 0.88 -13.34
N ALA A 187 13.94 1.97 -14.05
CA ALA A 187 14.91 2.55 -14.97
C ALA A 187 15.99 3.43 -14.28
N ARG A 188 15.77 3.81 -13.01
CA ARG A 188 16.64 4.75 -12.26
C ARG A 188 17.51 4.10 -11.20
N GLY A 189 17.19 2.88 -10.77
CA GLY A 189 17.88 2.18 -9.68
C GLY A 189 18.33 0.80 -10.12
#